data_AF-A0A4Z2HJV9-F1
#
_entry.id   AF-A0A4Z2HJV9-F1
#
_cell.length_a   1.000
_cell.length_b   1.000
_cell.length_c   1.000
_cell.angle_alpha   90.00
_cell.angle_beta   90.00
_cell.angle_gamma   90.00
#
_symmetry.space_group_name_H-M   'P 1'
#
loop_
_entity.id
_entity.type
_entity.pdbx_description
1 polymer ?
#
loop_
_entity_poly.entity_id
_entity_poly.type
_entity_poly.pdbx_seq_one_letter_code
_entity_poly.pdbx_strand_id
1 'polypeptide(L)' 'MPSALAVFACRPNSHPFQERHVYLDEPVKIGRSVARCRPAQNNATFDCKVLSRNHALVWFDHKTGKVREGD' A
#
# COMPACT_ATOMS: atom_id res chain seq x y z
N MET A 1 7.47 0.91 -20.32
CA MET A 1 8.55 0.64 -19.33
C MET A 1 8.02 -0.38 -18.35
N PRO A 2 8.84 -1.31 -17.82
CA PRO A 2 8.36 -2.24 -16.79
C PRO A 2 7.95 -1.45 -15.54
N SER A 3 6.78 -1.79 -14.98
CA SER A 3 6.26 -1.19 -13.73
C SER A 3 6.76 -1.98 -12.52
N ALA A 4 7.14 -1.28 -11.45
CA ALA A 4 7.48 -1.92 -10.19
C ALA A 4 6.20 -2.37 -9.47
N LEU A 5 6.19 -3.61 -8.95
CA LEU A 5 5.03 -4.18 -8.26
C LEU A 5 5.36 -4.42 -6.78
N ALA A 6 4.55 -3.86 -5.88
CA ALA A 6 4.56 -4.21 -4.46
C ALA A 6 3.47 -5.24 -4.16
N VAL A 7 3.85 -6.34 -3.51
CA VAL A 7 2.93 -7.38 -3.06
C VAL A 7 2.77 -7.29 -1.54
N PHE A 8 1.57 -6.97 -1.07
CA PHE A 8 1.24 -6.95 0.36
C PHE A 8 0.56 -8.27 0.73
N ALA A 9 1.26 -9.11 1.49
CA ALA A 9 0.74 -10.38 1.98
C ALA A 9 0.38 -10.28 3.47
N CYS A 10 -0.78 -10.81 3.85
CA CYS A 10 -1.22 -10.82 5.25
C CYS A 10 -0.40 -11.83 6.06
N ARG A 11 0.07 -11.41 7.24
CA ARG A 11 0.81 -12.26 8.18
C ARG A 11 -0.12 -12.82 9.28
N PRO A 12 0.23 -13.95 9.92
CA PRO A 12 -0.61 -14.57 10.96
C PRO A 12 -0.94 -13.64 12.15
N ASN A 13 -0.10 -12.64 12.42
CA ASN A 13 -0.26 -11.68 13.51
C ASN A 13 -0.80 -10.31 13.04
N SER A 14 -1.35 -10.22 11.83
CA SER A 14 -1.92 -8.99 11.29
C SER A 14 -3.44 -8.93 11.45
N HIS A 15 -4.02 -7.75 11.33
CA HIS A 15 -5.46 -7.64 11.09
C HIS A 15 -5.76 -8.20 9.68
N PRO A 16 -6.74 -9.11 9.51
CA PRO A 16 -6.93 -9.80 8.23
C PRO A 16 -7.12 -8.85 7.04
N PHE A 17 -6.41 -9.12 5.93
CA PHE A 17 -6.65 -8.49 4.65
C PHE A 17 -6.31 -9.45 3.50
N GLN A 18 -6.94 -9.27 2.34
CA GLN A 18 -6.61 -10.02 1.13
C GLN A 18 -5.31 -9.51 0.51
N GLU A 19 -4.52 -10.40 -0.09
CA GLU A 19 -3.29 -10.03 -0.78
C GLU A 19 -3.52 -8.91 -1.81
N ARG A 20 -2.59 -7.94 -1.85
CA ARG A 20 -2.67 -6.78 -2.75
C ARG A 20 -1.48 -6.73 -3.68
N HIS A 21 -1.75 -6.42 -4.94
CA HIS A 21 -0.77 -6.25 -6.02
C HIS A 21 -0.84 -4.79 -6.47
N VAL A 22 0.07 -3.98 -5.95
CA VAL A 22 0.04 -2.52 -6.09
C VAL A 22 1.20 -2.08 -7.00
N TYR A 23 0.87 -1.56 -8.17
CA TYR A 23 1.86 -0.96 -9.05
C TYR A 23 2.35 0.37 -8.47
N LEU A 24 3.67 0.59 -8.52
CA LEU A 24 4.36 1.75 -7.97
C LEU A 24 4.87 2.68 -9.08
N ASP A 25 4.03 2.91 -10.10
CA ASP A 25 4.31 3.90 -11.15
C ASP A 25 4.32 5.34 -10.59
N GLU A 26 3.55 5.55 -9.52
CA GLU A 26 3.50 6.76 -8.72
C GLU A 26 3.52 6.40 -7.22
N PRO A 27 3.89 7.33 -6.33
CA PRO A 27 3.79 7.10 -4.89
C PRO A 27 2.36 6.72 -4.47
N VAL A 28 2.22 5.59 -3.79
CA VAL A 28 0.94 5.07 -3.34
C VAL A 28 0.74 5.33 -1.86
N LYS A 29 -0.44 5.83 -1.51
CA LYS A 29 -0.83 6.07 -0.12
C LYS A 29 -1.24 4.77 0.58
N ILE A 30 -0.66 4.55 1.76
CA ILE A 30 -1.09 3.55 2.74
C ILE A 30 -2.02 4.23 3.75
N GLY A 31 -3.19 3.64 4.00
CA GLY A 31 -4.10 4.22 4.98
C GLY A 31 -5.38 3.46 5.23
N ARG A 32 -6.18 3.99 6.15
CA ARG A 32 -7.46 3.41 6.55
C ARG A 32 -8.57 3.69 5.53
N SER A 33 -9.42 2.68 5.32
CA SER A 33 -10.67 2.74 4.56
C SER A 33 -11.56 3.91 5.00
N VAL A 34 -12.10 4.64 4.03
CA VAL A 34 -13.07 5.74 4.21
C VAL A 34 -14.13 5.66 3.11
N ALA A 35 -15.20 6.46 3.21
CA ALA A 35 -16.34 6.39 2.28
C ALA A 35 -15.95 6.41 0.79
N ARG A 36 -14.92 7.21 0.43
CA ARG A 36 -14.46 7.38 -0.96
C ARG A 36 -13.23 6.53 -1.34
N CYS A 37 -12.59 5.87 -0.38
CA CYS A 37 -11.39 5.06 -0.61
C CYS A 37 -11.57 3.73 0.12
N ARG A 38 -11.94 2.69 -0.64
CA ARG A 38 -12.17 1.34 -0.12
C ARG A 38 -11.00 0.42 -0.46
N PRO A 39 -10.77 -0.65 0.33
CA PRO A 39 -9.76 -1.64 0.01
C PRO A 39 -10.02 -2.28 -1.36
N ALA A 40 -9.01 -2.35 -2.21
CA ALA A 40 -9.06 -2.99 -3.52
C ALA A 40 -7.75 -3.73 -3.80
N GLN A 41 -7.75 -4.71 -4.71
CA GLN A 41 -6.57 -5.53 -5.01
C GLN A 41 -5.34 -4.70 -5.42
N ASN A 42 -5.56 -3.53 -6.02
CA ASN A 42 -4.54 -2.66 -6.58
C ASN A 42 -4.23 -1.41 -5.74
N ASN A 43 -4.66 -1.36 -4.48
CA ASN A 43 -4.34 -0.25 -3.58
C ASN A 43 -3.86 -0.72 -2.21
N ALA A 44 -3.26 0.22 -1.46
CA ALA A 44 -2.81 -0.01 -0.09
C ALA A 44 -3.77 0.62 0.94
N THR A 45 -5.09 0.51 0.69
CA THR A 45 -6.12 0.92 1.65
C THR A 45 -6.61 -0.28 2.46
N PHE A 46 -6.61 -0.16 3.78
CA PHE A 46 -6.94 -1.26 4.70
C PHE A 46 -8.12 -0.90 5.60
N ASP A 47 -9.00 -1.85 5.87
CA ASP A 47 -10.05 -1.69 6.88
C ASP A 47 -9.50 -2.03 8.27
N CYS A 48 -8.58 -1.20 8.77
CA CYS A 48 -7.88 -1.43 10.03
C CYS A 48 -7.97 -0.18 10.91
N LYS A 49 -8.63 -0.29 12.07
CA LYS A 49 -8.97 0.87 12.92
C LYS A 49 -7.75 1.62 13.45
N VAL A 50 -6.64 0.92 13.69
CA VAL A 50 -5.42 1.52 14.25
C VAL A 50 -4.63 2.36 13.24
N LEU A 51 -4.91 2.23 11.94
CA LEU A 51 -4.26 3.05 10.92
C LEU A 51 -4.86 4.46 10.85
N SER A 52 -4.00 5.44 10.57
CA SER A 52 -4.41 6.78 10.14
C SER A 52 -5.03 6.75 8.74
N ARG A 53 -5.82 7.78 8.38
CA ARG A 53 -6.39 7.91 7.02
C ARG A 53 -5.31 8.15 5.96
N ASN A 54 -4.27 8.88 6.34
CA ASN A 54 -3.02 9.05 5.59
C ASN A 54 -1.93 8.55 6.54
N HIS A 55 -1.58 7.27 6.43
CA HIS A 55 -0.67 6.65 7.39
C HIS A 55 0.77 6.75 6.91
N ALA A 56 1.02 6.39 5.66
CA ALA A 56 2.33 6.45 5.03
C ALA A 56 2.18 6.55 3.51
N LEU A 57 3.30 6.74 2.83
CA LEU A 57 3.49 6.61 1.40
C LEU A 57 4.50 5.51 1.12
N VAL A 58 4.27 4.74 0.06
CA VAL A 58 5.21 3.78 -0.50
C VAL A 58 5.49 4.14 -1.96
N TRP A 59 6.74 4.09 -2.38
CA TRP A 59 7.11 4.38 -3.75
C TRP A 59 8.35 3.59 -4.19
N PHE A 60 8.50 3.43 -5.50
CA PHE A 60 9.70 2.89 -6.11
C PHE A 60 10.63 4.03 -6.50
N ASP A 61 11.83 4.06 -5.92
CA ASP A 61 12.86 5.03 -6.29
C ASP A 61 13.64 4.51 -7.49
N HIS A 62 13.30 5.02 -8.67
CA HIS A 62 13.94 4.65 -9.94
C HIS A 62 15.44 4.97 -9.98
N LYS A 63 15.94 5.92 -9.17
CA LYS A 63 17.37 6.25 -9.12
C LYS A 63 18.15 5.17 -8.38
N THR A 64 17.58 4.65 -7.30
CA THR A 64 18.25 3.65 -6.45
C THR A 64 17.81 2.21 -6.73
N GLY A 65 16.75 2.02 -7.51
CA GLY A 65 16.15 0.70 -7.79
C GLY A 65 15.53 0.06 -6.55
N LYS A 66 15.16 0.86 -5.54
CA LYS A 66 14.69 0.37 -4.24
C LYS A 66 13.28 0.87 -3.94
N VAL A 67 12.50 0.03 -3.26
CA VAL A 67 11.25 0.46 -2.63
C VAL A 67 11.57 1.29 -1.40
N ARG A 68 10.81 2.36 -1.19
CA ARG A 68 10.91 3.28 -0.05
C ARG A 68 9.53 3.44 0.58
N GLU A 69 9.54 3.70 1.88
CA GLU A 69 8.35 4.08 2.64
C GLU A 69 8.67 5.28 3.53
N GLY A 70 7.65 6.10 3.84
CA GLY A 70 7.76 7.26 4.72
C GLY A 70 6.38 7.78 5.13
N ASP A 71 6.31 8.48 6.26
CA ASP A 71 5.07 9.03 6.84
C ASP A 71 4.68 10.40 6.27
#